data_AF-A0A2E5IX17-F1
#
_entry.id   AF-A0A2E5IX17-F1
#
_cell.length_a   1.000
_cell.length_b   1.000
_cell.length_c   1.000
_cell.angle_alpha   90.00
_cell.angle_beta   90.00
_cell.angle_gamma   90.00
#
_symmetry.space_group_name_H-M   'P 1'
#
loop_
_entity.id
_entity.type
_entity.pdbx_description
1 polymer ?
#
loop_
_entity_poly.entity_id
_entity_poly.type
_entity_poly.pdbx_seq_one_letter_code
_entity_poly.pdbx_strand_id
1 'polypeptide(L)'
;MQPRFSRRVFGRTATLASVSAALGPANLRLNGLATAPELVINPKFVAFVQNAGGTAVIGQPLTKTFKHDGRTAQLFENFLLECHEHNQSAPCLIRPAALGRLVSGSRYFQKTRPFRSSAQVKYIWKTKHSLRFGFLRTWEQLGKGALLGNPISEEVPEAGGITAQYFEHGKLTYSPNRRKPVQISPIGHTYLAALANTTNASYQISPISPTRPGEAAQIHIELVNTGETVWQSSGEQAVWLGARWADSLSPKTREALSSVPLPHDVPPKGSATVKLDIEIPRKPGPYRLQPDLKTANDWFSSKAISAPIIATPARLEMPDVRVGLLDISDDNPGVTQATIFSTGGLRIHDEGGMHLAELGPTQRVVIRRDIPNEKHRIELPDGSKIDTAGKVLVSPMEESLLRLEETAPQRTYRGTMEFAWLPKYLSAWVVNILPMDDYLSGIVEQRDTIPWEALRASAIAFRTYGYTVRNERRARGNLFDVAASTYHTPTLFTRDQVYHGVARELSGTRLRDAIRDTRGSVMTYKNKTIHAVYFSRADGRTRNWHDVWGGRPKPWAMGVPDPYSVGHRLLGHGIGLPLRSANAMAADGAIAEEILTSYYTDIDFNHVY
;
A
#
# COMPACT_ATOMS: atom_id res chain seq x y z
N MET A 1 -41.77 45.80 -37.12
CA MET A 1 -42.21 45.63 -35.72
C MET A 1 -41.08 45.04 -34.88
N GLN A 2 -40.70 45.73 -33.80
CA GLN A 2 -39.86 45.27 -32.67
C GLN A 2 -40.34 46.06 -31.44
N PRO A 3 -40.29 45.51 -30.21
CA PRO A 3 -39.12 45.69 -29.31
C PRO A 3 -38.79 44.38 -28.51
N ARG A 4 -37.57 44.07 -28.08
CA ARG A 4 -36.66 44.71 -27.09
C ARG A 4 -37.27 44.96 -25.69
N PHE A 5 -36.77 44.23 -24.69
CA PHE A 5 -37.06 44.46 -23.26
C PHE A 5 -35.77 44.64 -22.45
N SER A 6 -35.76 45.63 -21.54
CA SER A 6 -34.78 45.78 -20.47
C SER A 6 -35.28 46.77 -19.42
N ARG A 7 -35.32 46.36 -18.13
CA ARG A 7 -34.99 47.17 -16.94
C ARG A 7 -35.00 46.32 -15.65
N ARG A 8 -34.21 46.75 -14.65
CA ARG A 8 -34.00 46.15 -13.30
C ARG A 8 -34.57 47.08 -12.19
N VAL A 9 -34.33 46.69 -10.91
CA VAL A 9 -34.41 47.48 -9.63
C VAL A 9 -35.80 47.48 -8.97
N PHE A 10 -36.04 47.20 -7.67
CA PHE A 10 -35.26 46.76 -6.48
C PHE A 10 -35.98 45.53 -5.82
N GLY A 11 -35.68 44.93 -4.64
CA GLY A 11 -34.71 45.15 -3.55
C GLY A 11 -35.38 45.36 -2.16
N ARG A 12 -35.35 44.38 -1.22
CA ARG A 12 -35.46 44.60 0.26
C ARG A 12 -35.20 43.35 1.13
N THR A 13 -34.90 43.59 2.41
CA THR A 13 -34.38 42.68 3.45
C THR A 13 -35.42 42.33 4.54
N ALA A 14 -35.17 41.27 5.33
CA ALA A 14 -35.77 41.06 6.66
C ALA A 14 -34.84 40.21 7.57
N THR A 15 -34.94 40.40 8.89
CA THR A 15 -33.96 39.94 9.91
C THR A 15 -34.63 39.12 11.03
N LEU A 16 -33.83 38.48 11.89
CA LEU A 16 -34.27 37.70 13.07
C LEU A 16 -35.12 38.48 14.08
N ALA A 17 -36.02 37.75 14.76
CA ALA A 17 -36.50 38.07 16.11
C ALA A 17 -36.85 36.78 16.88
N SER A 18 -36.76 36.84 18.21
CA SER A 18 -36.76 35.71 19.16
C SER A 18 -38.02 35.64 20.03
N VAL A 19 -38.34 34.45 20.55
CA VAL A 19 -39.10 34.29 21.82
C VAL A 19 -38.42 33.21 22.66
N SER A 20 -38.37 33.43 23.99
CA SER A 20 -37.76 32.53 24.97
C SER A 20 -38.64 32.43 26.22
N ALA A 21 -38.35 31.42 27.05
CA ALA A 21 -38.97 31.12 28.34
C ALA A 21 -40.44 30.65 28.37
N ALA A 22 -40.91 29.92 29.39
CA ALA A 22 -40.32 28.87 30.25
C ALA A 22 -41.42 28.40 31.23
N LEU A 23 -41.62 27.09 31.41
CA LEU A 23 -42.25 26.53 32.62
C LEU A 23 -41.88 25.03 32.75
N GLY A 24 -41.45 24.64 33.93
CA GLY A 24 -41.38 23.26 34.44
C GLY A 24 -41.64 23.31 35.95
N PRO A 25 -41.28 22.30 36.76
CA PRO A 25 -40.91 20.92 36.42
C PRO A 25 -41.77 19.88 37.19
N ALA A 26 -41.55 18.58 36.97
CA ALA A 26 -41.93 17.53 37.91
C ALA A 26 -40.82 16.46 37.98
N ASN A 27 -39.90 16.62 38.94
CA ASN A 27 -38.94 15.58 39.29
C ASN A 27 -39.57 14.62 40.29
N LEU A 28 -39.38 13.31 40.10
CA LEU A 28 -39.22 12.38 41.22
C LEU A 28 -37.83 11.73 41.08
N ARG A 29 -36.95 12.09 42.01
CA ARG A 29 -35.55 11.64 42.03
C ARG A 29 -35.44 10.28 42.73
N LEU A 30 -34.53 9.46 42.24
CA LEU A 30 -33.69 8.62 43.08
C LEU A 30 -32.25 9.15 42.98
N ASN A 31 -31.53 9.12 44.09
CA ASN A 31 -30.43 10.05 44.34
C ASN A 31 -29.08 9.64 43.70
N GLY A 32 -28.34 10.65 43.25
CA GLY A 32 -26.93 10.75 43.67
C GLY A 32 -25.87 9.95 42.92
N LEU A 33 -25.90 9.90 41.59
CA LEU A 33 -24.69 9.64 40.79
C LEU A 33 -24.58 10.67 39.66
N ALA A 34 -23.37 11.15 39.41
CA ALA A 34 -23.10 12.02 38.26
C ALA A 34 -23.38 11.23 36.98
N THR A 35 -24.24 11.76 36.11
CA THR A 35 -24.50 11.17 34.79
C THR A 35 -23.19 11.10 34.00
N ALA A 36 -22.79 9.88 33.62
CA ALA A 36 -21.61 9.68 32.79
C ALA A 36 -21.70 10.53 31.51
N PRO A 37 -20.59 11.16 31.05
CA PRO A 37 -20.62 11.99 29.85
C PRO A 37 -21.02 11.15 28.63
N GLU A 38 -22.04 11.62 27.92
CA GLU A 38 -22.59 10.94 26.73
C GLU A 38 -21.47 10.71 25.69
N LEU A 39 -21.39 9.48 25.18
CA LEU A 39 -20.38 9.11 24.20
C LEU A 39 -20.81 9.65 22.83
N VAL A 40 -19.98 10.51 22.25
CA VAL A 40 -20.23 11.15 20.96
C VAL A 40 -19.26 10.65 19.88
N ILE A 41 -19.72 10.65 18.64
CA ILE A 41 -18.89 10.34 17.46
C ILE A 41 -17.84 11.43 17.32
N ASN A 42 -16.55 11.07 17.33
CA ASN A 42 -15.48 12.06 17.16
C ASN A 42 -15.54 12.65 15.73
N PRO A 43 -15.35 13.98 15.56
CA PRO A 43 -15.43 14.66 14.26
C PRO A 43 -14.65 14.00 13.11
N LYS A 44 -13.51 13.34 13.39
CA LYS A 44 -12.73 12.61 12.36
C LYS A 44 -13.52 11.49 11.68
N PHE A 45 -14.50 10.88 12.36
CA PHE A 45 -15.26 9.73 11.85
C PHE A 45 -16.64 10.11 11.27
N VAL A 46 -17.18 11.30 11.56
CA VAL A 46 -18.57 11.68 11.26
C VAL A 46 -18.93 11.47 9.78
N ALA A 47 -18.09 11.97 8.85
CA ALA A 47 -18.35 11.83 7.42
C ALA A 47 -18.34 10.36 6.94
N PHE A 48 -17.44 9.53 7.49
CA PHE A 48 -17.43 8.09 7.19
C PHE A 48 -18.69 7.41 7.72
N VAL A 49 -19.08 7.69 8.97
CA VAL A 49 -20.27 7.10 9.59
C VAL A 49 -21.53 7.48 8.82
N GLN A 50 -21.69 8.74 8.42
CA GLN A 50 -22.81 9.20 7.59
C GLN A 50 -22.86 8.47 6.25
N ASN A 51 -21.74 8.42 5.52
CA ASN A 51 -21.66 7.73 4.22
C ASN A 51 -21.90 6.21 4.31
N ALA A 52 -21.59 5.60 5.45
CA ALA A 52 -21.84 4.17 5.72
C ALA A 52 -23.29 3.85 6.11
N GLY A 53 -24.19 4.84 6.18
CA GLY A 53 -25.60 4.65 6.59
C GLY A 53 -25.90 5.02 8.06
N GLY A 54 -25.00 5.77 8.71
CA GLY A 54 -25.18 6.30 10.06
C GLY A 54 -25.04 5.24 11.16
N THR A 55 -25.48 5.60 12.37
CA THR A 55 -25.52 4.69 13.53
C THR A 55 -26.43 3.49 13.33
N ALA A 56 -27.38 3.54 12.39
CA ALA A 56 -28.19 2.38 12.00
C ALA A 56 -27.38 1.25 11.34
N VAL A 57 -26.17 1.54 10.84
CA VAL A 57 -25.24 0.55 10.28
C VAL A 57 -23.99 0.41 11.14
N ILE A 58 -23.37 1.52 11.55
CA ILE A 58 -22.13 1.52 12.35
C ILE A 58 -22.37 1.14 13.82
N GLY A 59 -23.58 1.37 14.32
CA GLY A 59 -23.88 1.33 15.75
C GLY A 59 -23.59 2.65 16.47
N GLN A 60 -24.03 2.73 17.72
CA GLN A 60 -23.68 3.82 18.64
C GLN A 60 -22.21 3.75 19.08
N PRO A 61 -21.57 4.88 19.44
CA PRO A 61 -20.20 4.88 19.96
C PRO A 61 -20.16 4.23 21.35
N LEU A 62 -19.25 3.26 21.51
CA LEU A 62 -19.01 2.55 22.77
C LEU A 62 -17.80 3.08 23.55
N THR A 63 -16.97 3.91 22.93
CA THR A 63 -15.81 4.54 23.57
C THR A 63 -15.65 5.99 23.14
N LYS A 64 -14.86 6.77 23.91
CA LYS A 64 -14.13 7.92 23.38
C LYS A 64 -13.05 7.44 22.39
N THR A 65 -12.34 8.35 21.73
CA THR A 65 -11.19 7.96 20.91
C THR A 65 -10.04 7.43 21.75
N PHE A 66 -9.39 6.35 21.29
CA PHE A 66 -8.22 5.74 21.88
C PHE A 66 -7.17 5.41 20.81
N LYS A 67 -6.05 4.78 21.19
CA LYS A 67 -5.04 4.31 20.23
C LYS A 67 -5.19 2.80 19.98
N HIS A 68 -5.32 2.43 18.71
CA HIS A 68 -5.33 1.04 18.23
C HIS A 68 -4.29 0.91 17.12
N ASP A 69 -3.32 -0.01 17.24
CA ASP A 69 -2.15 -0.12 16.34
C ASP A 69 -1.44 1.23 16.05
N GLY A 70 -1.32 2.09 17.07
CA GLY A 70 -0.77 3.46 16.98
C GLY A 70 -1.69 4.50 16.31
N ARG A 71 -2.76 4.05 15.65
CA ARG A 71 -3.75 4.91 14.97
C ARG A 71 -4.78 5.42 15.95
N THR A 72 -5.34 6.58 15.65
CA THR A 72 -6.47 7.13 16.40
C THR A 72 -7.72 6.34 16.01
N ALA A 73 -8.40 5.73 16.97
CA ALA A 73 -9.52 4.83 16.73
C ALA A 73 -10.71 5.12 17.65
N GLN A 74 -11.90 4.69 17.24
CA GLN A 74 -13.12 4.73 18.06
C GLN A 74 -13.95 3.45 17.86
N LEU A 75 -14.42 2.86 18.95
CA LEU A 75 -15.23 1.65 18.94
C LEU A 75 -16.73 2.02 18.92
N PHE A 76 -17.50 1.29 18.12
CA PHE A 76 -18.95 1.38 17.98
C PHE A 76 -19.55 -0.01 18.18
N GLU A 77 -20.89 -0.12 18.31
CA GLU A 77 -21.56 -1.41 18.53
C GLU A 77 -21.20 -2.45 17.47
N ASN A 78 -21.14 -2.07 16.19
CA ASN A 78 -20.92 -3.02 15.09
C ASN A 78 -19.48 -3.04 14.55
N PHE A 79 -18.72 -1.96 14.70
CA PHE A 79 -17.40 -1.78 14.08
C PHE A 79 -16.41 -1.02 14.97
N LEU A 80 -15.13 -1.28 14.78
CA LEU A 80 -14.03 -0.45 15.26
C LEU A 80 -13.51 0.36 14.06
N LEU A 81 -13.44 1.69 14.16
CA LEU A 81 -12.96 2.56 13.08
C LEU A 81 -11.59 3.13 13.42
N GLU A 82 -10.67 3.09 12.45
CA GLU A 82 -9.31 3.62 12.53
C GLU A 82 -9.10 4.80 11.58
N CYS A 83 -8.32 5.77 12.05
CA CYS A 83 -7.83 6.91 11.27
C CYS A 83 -6.41 6.63 10.77
N HIS A 84 -6.25 6.43 9.46
CA HIS A 84 -4.95 6.28 8.79
C HIS A 84 -4.46 7.65 8.29
N GLU A 85 -3.49 8.21 9.02
CA GLU A 85 -2.82 9.46 8.67
C GLU A 85 -1.62 9.15 7.74
N HIS A 86 -1.48 9.93 6.66
CA HIS A 86 -0.50 9.69 5.58
C HIS A 86 0.68 10.66 5.64
N ASN A 87 0.41 11.91 6.05
CA ASN A 87 1.39 12.88 6.54
C ASN A 87 0.66 13.88 7.45
N GLN A 88 1.38 14.71 8.21
CA GLN A 88 0.77 15.62 9.22
C GLN A 88 -0.31 16.57 8.66
N SER A 89 -0.28 16.87 7.36
CA SER A 89 -1.20 17.79 6.67
C SER A 89 -2.26 17.10 5.79
N ALA A 90 -2.31 15.77 5.74
CA ALA A 90 -3.22 15.03 4.86
C ALA A 90 -4.57 14.72 5.55
N PRO A 91 -5.72 14.77 4.83
CA PRO A 91 -7.00 14.36 5.40
C PRO A 91 -6.97 12.89 5.77
N CYS A 92 -7.49 12.55 6.95
CA CYS A 92 -7.39 11.20 7.48
C CYS A 92 -8.27 10.21 6.71
N LEU A 93 -7.67 9.10 6.26
CA LEU A 93 -8.41 8.01 5.61
C LEU A 93 -8.98 7.07 6.67
N ILE A 94 -10.31 7.11 6.84
CA ILE A 94 -11.01 6.23 7.77
C ILE A 94 -11.19 4.83 7.18
N ARG A 95 -10.89 3.79 7.96
CA ARG A 95 -11.11 2.39 7.61
C ARG A 95 -11.65 1.61 8.81
N PRO A 96 -12.51 0.59 8.61
CA PRO A 96 -12.83 -0.37 9.67
C PRO A 96 -11.61 -1.24 10.00
N ALA A 97 -11.38 -1.45 11.29
CA ALA A 97 -10.38 -2.38 11.80
C ALA A 97 -10.88 -3.83 11.73
N ALA A 98 -9.99 -4.79 11.99
CA ALA A 98 -10.28 -6.22 11.92
C ALA A 98 -11.11 -6.78 13.11
N LEU A 99 -12.16 -6.06 13.55
CA LEU A 99 -12.96 -6.39 14.73
C LEU A 99 -13.56 -7.80 14.65
N GLY A 100 -14.02 -8.24 13.47
CA GLY A 100 -14.55 -9.59 13.26
C GLY A 100 -13.50 -10.69 13.48
N ARG A 101 -12.24 -10.45 13.07
CA ARG A 101 -11.10 -11.32 13.44
C ARG A 101 -10.83 -11.28 14.94
N LEU A 102 -10.76 -10.08 15.54
CA LEU A 102 -10.49 -9.90 16.98
C LEU A 102 -11.48 -10.67 17.86
N VAL A 103 -12.79 -10.58 17.60
CA VAL A 103 -13.80 -11.30 18.41
C VAL A 103 -13.92 -12.79 18.09
N SER A 104 -13.43 -13.24 16.92
CA SER A 104 -13.34 -14.67 16.60
C SER A 104 -12.09 -15.33 17.21
N GLY A 105 -11.08 -14.53 17.58
CA GLY A 105 -9.88 -14.99 18.29
C GLY A 105 -9.12 -16.08 17.53
N SER A 106 -8.84 -17.18 18.22
CA SER A 106 -8.13 -18.36 17.68
C SER A 106 -9.04 -19.38 16.96
N ARG A 107 -10.35 -19.09 16.77
CA ARG A 107 -11.27 -20.03 16.11
C ARG A 107 -10.80 -20.35 14.69
N TYR A 108 -10.57 -21.63 14.44
CA TYR A 108 -10.33 -22.14 13.09
C TYR A 108 -11.65 -22.36 12.36
N PHE A 109 -11.83 -21.70 11.21
CA PHE A 109 -12.94 -21.96 10.31
C PHE A 109 -12.47 -22.77 9.11
N GLN A 110 -13.15 -23.88 8.82
CA GLN A 110 -12.80 -24.74 7.70
C GLN A 110 -13.04 -24.01 6.37
N LYS A 111 -11.99 -23.96 5.54
CA LYS A 111 -12.03 -23.33 4.22
C LYS A 111 -12.82 -24.20 3.24
N THR A 112 -13.61 -23.55 2.39
CA THR A 112 -14.43 -24.23 1.39
C THR A 112 -13.66 -24.45 0.09
N ARG A 113 -14.10 -25.42 -0.73
CA ARG A 113 -13.49 -25.67 -2.04
C ARG A 113 -13.93 -24.57 -3.03
N PRO A 114 -13.07 -24.13 -3.96
CA PRO A 114 -13.46 -23.17 -4.99
C PRO A 114 -14.66 -23.64 -5.83
N PHE A 115 -15.56 -22.72 -6.14
CA PHE A 115 -16.68 -22.96 -7.05
C PHE A 115 -17.01 -21.70 -7.86
N ARG A 116 -17.78 -21.85 -8.94
CA ARG A 116 -18.20 -20.73 -9.80
C ARG A 116 -19.24 -19.86 -9.09
N SER A 117 -18.92 -18.60 -8.86
CA SER A 117 -19.86 -17.61 -8.29
C SER A 117 -21.08 -17.36 -9.19
N SER A 118 -22.20 -17.02 -8.56
CA SER A 118 -23.50 -16.71 -9.17
C SER A 118 -24.20 -15.59 -8.37
N ALA A 119 -25.41 -15.20 -8.79
CA ALA A 119 -26.25 -14.24 -8.06
C ALA A 119 -26.74 -14.72 -6.66
N GLN A 120 -26.52 -15.99 -6.31
CA GLN A 120 -26.96 -16.57 -5.03
C GLN A 120 -25.82 -17.10 -4.16
N VAL A 121 -24.66 -17.43 -4.76
CA VAL A 121 -23.49 -17.91 -4.03
C VAL A 121 -22.22 -17.27 -4.59
N LYS A 122 -21.35 -16.77 -3.73
CA LYS A 122 -20.06 -16.18 -4.14
C LYS A 122 -18.93 -16.87 -3.39
N TYR A 123 -17.99 -17.45 -4.13
CA TYR A 123 -16.72 -17.90 -3.55
C TYR A 123 -15.78 -16.69 -3.43
N ILE A 124 -15.21 -16.50 -2.25
CA ILE A 124 -14.26 -15.43 -1.96
C ILE A 124 -12.87 -16.03 -1.87
N TRP A 125 -12.04 -15.73 -2.87
CA TRP A 125 -10.69 -16.25 -2.97
C TRP A 125 -9.85 -15.87 -1.74
N LYS A 126 -9.83 -14.58 -1.34
CA LYS A 126 -8.96 -14.01 -0.28
C LYS A 126 -8.89 -14.86 0.98
N THR A 127 -10.04 -15.32 1.41
CA THR A 127 -10.22 -16.01 2.68
C THR A 127 -10.49 -17.50 2.49
N LYS A 128 -10.80 -17.93 1.26
CA LYS A 128 -11.23 -19.28 0.87
C LYS A 128 -12.53 -19.69 1.57
N HIS A 129 -13.46 -18.74 1.65
CA HIS A 129 -14.79 -18.90 2.23
C HIS A 129 -15.90 -18.50 1.26
N SER A 130 -17.13 -18.93 1.52
CA SER A 130 -18.29 -18.60 0.68
C SER A 130 -19.33 -17.72 1.34
N LEU A 131 -19.95 -16.85 0.53
CA LEU A 131 -21.18 -16.15 0.86
C LEU A 131 -22.36 -16.79 0.13
N ARG A 132 -23.49 -16.94 0.83
CA ARG A 132 -24.69 -17.57 0.27
C ARG A 132 -25.94 -16.76 0.62
N PHE A 133 -26.89 -16.79 -0.32
CA PHE A 133 -28.27 -16.30 -0.17
C PHE A 133 -28.41 -14.96 0.60
N GLY A 134 -28.88 -15.02 1.86
CA GLY A 134 -29.13 -13.84 2.69
C GLY A 134 -27.85 -13.09 3.04
N PHE A 135 -26.81 -13.81 3.47
CA PHE A 135 -25.51 -13.24 3.82
C PHE A 135 -24.85 -12.56 2.61
N LEU A 136 -24.92 -13.17 1.42
CA LEU A 136 -24.43 -12.56 0.19
C LEU A 136 -25.16 -11.24 -0.10
N ARG A 137 -26.50 -11.24 -0.13
CA ARG A 137 -27.29 -10.03 -0.42
C ARG A 137 -27.01 -8.90 0.57
N THR A 138 -26.94 -9.20 1.87
CA THR A 138 -26.64 -8.19 2.90
C THR A 138 -25.21 -7.66 2.76
N TRP A 139 -24.23 -8.52 2.47
CA TRP A 139 -22.85 -8.10 2.23
C TRP A 139 -22.70 -7.21 0.98
N GLU A 140 -23.44 -7.50 -0.09
CA GLU A 140 -23.47 -6.65 -1.29
C GLU A 140 -24.13 -5.29 -1.03
N GLN A 141 -25.26 -5.26 -0.31
CA GLN A 141 -25.96 -4.04 0.10
C GLN A 141 -25.10 -3.13 0.99
N LEU A 142 -24.20 -3.71 1.79
CA LEU A 142 -23.22 -3.00 2.63
C LEU A 142 -21.92 -2.63 1.88
N GLY A 143 -21.99 -2.48 0.56
CA GLY A 143 -20.87 -2.02 -0.26
C GLY A 143 -19.83 -3.09 -0.59
N LYS A 144 -20.27 -4.35 -0.79
CA LYS A 144 -19.43 -5.47 -1.29
C LYS A 144 -18.11 -5.64 -0.53
N GLY A 145 -18.18 -5.59 0.79
CA GLY A 145 -17.02 -5.78 1.67
C GLY A 145 -16.23 -4.51 2.02
N ALA A 146 -16.57 -3.33 1.49
CA ALA A 146 -15.94 -2.07 1.91
C ALA A 146 -16.07 -1.81 3.42
N LEU A 147 -17.20 -2.21 4.01
CA LEU A 147 -17.44 -2.09 5.45
C LEU A 147 -17.08 -3.39 6.22
N LEU A 148 -17.74 -4.51 5.90
CA LEU A 148 -17.56 -5.79 6.61
C LEU A 148 -16.19 -6.48 6.38
N GLY A 149 -15.49 -6.16 5.28
CA GLY A 149 -14.40 -7.00 4.76
C GLY A 149 -14.91 -8.32 4.16
N ASN A 150 -14.02 -9.27 3.90
CA ASN A 150 -14.39 -10.57 3.35
C ASN A 150 -14.87 -11.56 4.45
N PRO A 151 -15.67 -12.60 4.12
CA PRO A 151 -16.04 -13.65 5.08
C PRO A 151 -14.80 -14.39 5.56
N ILE A 152 -14.67 -14.61 6.88
CA ILE A 152 -13.59 -15.43 7.48
C ILE A 152 -14.11 -16.77 8.01
N SER A 153 -15.39 -17.06 7.82
CA SER A 153 -16.02 -18.34 8.13
C SER A 153 -17.03 -18.71 7.03
N GLU A 154 -17.42 -19.98 6.97
CA GLU A 154 -18.73 -20.35 6.41
C GLU A 154 -19.86 -19.92 7.38
N GLU A 155 -21.09 -20.32 7.11
CA GLU A 155 -22.20 -20.18 8.05
C GLU A 155 -22.02 -21.12 9.26
N VAL A 156 -22.03 -20.56 10.48
CA VAL A 156 -21.74 -21.25 11.74
C VAL A 156 -22.97 -21.19 12.65
N PRO A 157 -23.51 -22.33 13.12
CA PRO A 157 -24.57 -22.33 14.13
C PRO A 157 -24.09 -21.77 15.47
N GLU A 158 -24.91 -20.95 16.11
CA GLU A 158 -24.70 -20.39 17.45
C GLU A 158 -25.93 -20.64 18.36
N ALA A 159 -25.76 -20.36 19.65
CA ALA A 159 -26.82 -20.54 20.65
C ALA A 159 -28.09 -19.72 20.30
N GLY A 160 -29.25 -20.24 20.72
CA GLY A 160 -30.55 -19.61 20.46
C GLY A 160 -31.09 -19.78 19.04
N GLY A 161 -30.56 -20.72 18.25
CA GLY A 161 -31.02 -20.97 16.88
C GLY A 161 -30.60 -19.88 15.88
N ILE A 162 -29.49 -19.19 16.19
CA ILE A 162 -28.91 -18.15 15.35
C ILE A 162 -27.85 -18.80 14.45
N THR A 163 -27.84 -18.47 13.16
CA THR A 163 -26.71 -18.79 12.28
C THR A 163 -25.85 -17.54 12.14
N ALA A 164 -24.56 -17.62 12.42
CA ALA A 164 -23.61 -16.53 12.25
C ALA A 164 -22.78 -16.69 10.98
N GLN A 165 -22.29 -15.58 10.43
CA GLN A 165 -21.14 -15.58 9.54
C GLN A 165 -20.17 -14.47 9.95
N TYR A 166 -18.91 -14.84 10.16
CA TYR A 166 -17.85 -13.93 10.54
C TYR A 166 -17.20 -13.31 9.30
N PHE A 167 -16.83 -12.05 9.40
CA PHE A 167 -16.11 -11.30 8.37
C PHE A 167 -14.83 -10.69 8.96
N GLU A 168 -13.98 -10.08 8.13
CA GLU A 168 -12.73 -9.50 8.63
C GLU A 168 -12.97 -8.38 9.65
N HIS A 169 -13.95 -7.51 9.40
CA HIS A 169 -14.22 -6.31 10.21
C HIS A 169 -15.53 -6.37 11.02
N GLY A 170 -16.34 -7.41 10.82
CA GLY A 170 -17.68 -7.49 11.40
C GLY A 170 -18.22 -8.91 11.46
N LYS A 171 -19.50 -9.03 11.85
CA LYS A 171 -20.23 -10.30 11.91
C LYS A 171 -21.66 -10.06 11.46
N LEU A 172 -22.20 -10.97 10.64
CA LEU A 172 -23.63 -11.04 10.34
C LEU A 172 -24.25 -12.20 11.13
N THR A 173 -25.53 -12.06 11.47
CA THR A 173 -26.35 -13.12 12.07
C THR A 173 -27.67 -13.27 11.32
N TYR A 174 -28.16 -14.49 11.22
CA TYR A 174 -29.46 -14.87 10.69
C TYR A 174 -30.35 -15.39 11.82
N SER A 175 -31.59 -14.93 11.85
CA SER A 175 -32.64 -15.44 12.73
C SER A 175 -33.95 -15.54 11.95
N PRO A 176 -34.56 -16.73 11.80
CA PRO A 176 -35.71 -16.93 10.90
C PRO A 176 -36.94 -16.12 11.31
N ASN A 177 -37.13 -15.91 12.62
CA ASN A 177 -38.33 -15.27 13.18
C ASN A 177 -38.27 -13.71 13.18
N ARG A 178 -37.28 -13.08 12.53
CA ARG A 178 -37.15 -11.61 12.47
C ARG A 178 -37.63 -11.05 11.12
N ARG A 179 -38.35 -9.91 11.15
CA ARG A 179 -38.80 -9.17 9.94
C ARG A 179 -37.65 -8.82 8.97
N LYS A 180 -36.44 -8.59 9.49
CA LYS A 180 -35.18 -8.59 8.74
C LYS A 180 -34.35 -9.77 9.25
N PRO A 181 -34.33 -10.93 8.56
CA PRO A 181 -33.72 -12.14 9.10
C PRO A 181 -32.20 -12.05 9.27
N VAL A 182 -31.50 -11.42 8.31
CA VAL A 182 -30.05 -11.17 8.39
C VAL A 182 -29.79 -9.77 8.93
N GLN A 183 -28.92 -9.65 9.93
CA GLN A 183 -28.58 -8.40 10.60
C GLN A 183 -27.08 -8.33 10.92
N ILE A 184 -26.54 -7.12 11.06
CA ILE A 184 -25.20 -6.91 11.60
C ILE A 184 -25.24 -7.18 13.11
N SER A 185 -24.24 -7.91 13.61
CA SER A 185 -24.14 -8.30 15.01
C SER A 185 -23.30 -7.28 15.79
N PRO A 186 -23.75 -6.82 16.97
CA PRO A 186 -23.08 -5.76 17.74
C PRO A 186 -21.88 -6.28 18.53
N ILE A 187 -20.89 -6.81 17.80
CA ILE A 187 -19.68 -7.44 18.34
C ILE A 187 -18.71 -6.47 19.03
N GLY A 188 -18.92 -5.15 18.89
CA GLY A 188 -18.20 -4.13 19.63
C GLY A 188 -18.41 -4.24 21.14
N HIS A 189 -19.59 -4.69 21.60
CA HIS A 189 -19.80 -5.00 23.02
C HIS A 189 -19.00 -6.22 23.47
N THR A 190 -18.88 -7.26 22.62
CA THR A 190 -18.05 -8.44 22.91
C THR A 190 -16.59 -8.05 23.04
N TYR A 191 -16.10 -7.18 22.16
CA TYR A 191 -14.74 -6.64 22.24
C TYR A 191 -14.57 -5.76 23.48
N LEU A 192 -15.48 -4.82 23.76
CA LEU A 192 -15.41 -3.94 24.94
C LEU A 192 -15.46 -4.73 26.27
N ALA A 193 -16.25 -5.80 26.35
CA ALA A 193 -16.28 -6.67 27.52
C ALA A 193 -14.93 -7.41 27.70
N ALA A 194 -14.28 -7.81 26.59
CA ALA A 194 -12.93 -8.35 26.63
C ALA A 194 -11.89 -7.29 27.06
N LEU A 195 -12.05 -6.02 26.66
CA LEU A 195 -11.22 -4.90 27.14
C LEU A 195 -11.36 -4.63 28.66
N ALA A 196 -12.52 -4.95 29.23
CA ALA A 196 -12.83 -4.69 30.64
C ALA A 196 -12.35 -5.81 31.58
N ASN A 197 -12.31 -7.06 31.13
CA ASN A 197 -11.91 -8.20 31.97
C ASN A 197 -10.38 -8.38 32.06
N THR A 198 -9.81 -7.76 33.10
CA THR A 198 -8.65 -8.28 33.85
C THR A 198 -7.41 -8.72 33.05
N THR A 199 -6.77 -7.80 32.30
CA THR A 199 -5.30 -7.67 32.10
C THR A 199 -5.05 -6.64 31.00
N ASN A 200 -5.03 -5.35 31.38
CA ASN A 200 -4.91 -4.25 30.41
C ASN A 200 -3.63 -3.46 30.66
N ALA A 201 -2.94 -3.06 29.59
CA ALA A 201 -1.65 -2.41 29.62
C ALA A 201 -1.59 -1.28 28.58
N SER A 202 -0.92 -0.19 28.91
CA SER A 202 -0.42 0.77 27.92
C SER A 202 1.10 0.67 27.81
N TYR A 203 1.61 0.95 26.61
CA TYR A 203 3.01 0.75 26.26
C TYR A 203 3.56 2.05 25.65
N GLN A 204 4.69 2.55 26.14
CA GLN A 204 5.51 3.54 25.45
C GLN A 204 6.85 2.90 25.09
N ILE A 205 7.30 3.08 23.84
CA ILE A 205 8.50 2.43 23.33
C ILE A 205 9.44 3.50 22.78
N SER A 206 10.70 3.46 23.19
CA SER A 206 11.74 4.30 22.61
C SER A 206 11.95 3.96 21.12
N PRO A 207 12.24 4.95 20.25
CA PRO A 207 12.59 4.68 18.86
C PRO A 207 13.76 3.69 18.76
N ILE A 208 13.67 2.71 17.86
CA ILE A 208 14.81 1.84 17.56
C ILE A 208 15.73 2.57 16.59
N SER A 209 17.01 2.68 16.92
CA SER A 209 18.04 3.17 16.01
C SER A 209 18.09 2.31 14.74
N PRO A 210 18.35 2.89 13.56
CA PRO A 210 18.51 2.13 12.32
C PRO A 210 19.61 1.08 12.48
N THR A 211 19.25 -0.18 12.26
CA THR A 211 20.10 -1.37 12.46
C THR A 211 20.02 -2.26 11.23
N ARG A 212 21.10 -3.00 10.96
CA ARG A 212 21.22 -3.86 9.78
C ARG A 212 20.47 -5.18 9.98
N PRO A 213 20.01 -5.85 8.90
CA PRO A 213 19.50 -7.22 9.00
C PRO A 213 20.49 -8.15 9.69
N GLY A 214 20.06 -8.86 10.73
CA GLY A 214 20.92 -9.72 11.56
C GLY A 214 21.70 -9.01 12.69
N GLU A 215 21.53 -7.71 12.88
CA GLU A 215 22.11 -6.98 14.01
C GLU A 215 21.25 -7.14 15.27
N ALA A 216 21.88 -7.10 16.45
CA ALA A 216 21.16 -7.04 17.72
C ALA A 216 20.78 -5.60 18.05
N ALA A 217 19.53 -5.38 18.45
CA ALA A 217 19.02 -4.09 18.90
C ALA A 217 18.46 -4.22 20.33
N GLN A 218 18.61 -3.17 21.14
CA GLN A 218 18.00 -3.09 22.47
C GLN A 218 16.86 -2.08 22.44
N ILE A 219 15.69 -2.49 22.91
CA ILE A 219 14.51 -1.60 23.02
C ILE A 219 14.14 -1.39 24.48
N HIS A 220 13.79 -0.15 24.81
CA HIS A 220 13.29 0.25 26.11
C HIS A 220 11.78 0.43 26.01
N ILE A 221 11.05 -0.27 26.88
CA ILE A 221 9.58 -0.25 26.91
C ILE A 221 9.13 0.13 28.31
N GLU A 222 8.45 1.27 28.41
CA GLU A 222 7.68 1.63 29.59
C GLU A 222 6.28 1.02 29.48
N LEU A 223 5.90 0.29 30.52
CA LEU A 223 4.63 -0.40 30.66
C LEU A 223 3.85 0.27 31.77
N VAL A 224 2.57 0.59 31.55
CA VAL A 224 1.66 1.10 32.59
C VAL A 224 0.52 0.12 32.75
N ASN A 225 0.24 -0.32 33.97
CA ASN A 225 -0.88 -1.19 34.28
C ASN A 225 -2.19 -0.38 34.25
N THR A 226 -3.00 -0.60 33.23
CA THR A 226 -4.32 0.01 33.07
C THR A 226 -5.46 -0.91 33.48
N GLY A 227 -5.15 -2.13 33.96
CA GLY A 227 -6.10 -3.06 34.55
C GLY A 227 -6.33 -2.82 36.05
N GLU A 228 -7.18 -3.67 36.64
CA GLU A 228 -7.61 -3.57 38.04
C GLU A 228 -6.83 -4.50 38.99
N THR A 229 -5.98 -5.39 38.47
CA THR A 229 -5.18 -6.36 39.24
C THR A 229 -3.69 -6.04 39.17
N VAL A 230 -2.94 -6.38 40.23
CA VAL A 230 -1.47 -6.24 40.28
C VAL A 230 -0.83 -7.24 39.31
N TRP A 231 0.16 -6.81 38.53
CA TRP A 231 1.02 -7.73 37.79
C TRP A 231 2.13 -8.22 38.70
N GLN A 232 2.20 -9.53 38.94
CA GLN A 232 3.28 -10.15 39.70
C GLN A 232 4.54 -10.25 38.83
N SER A 233 5.72 -9.95 39.38
CA SER A 233 7.00 -10.14 38.70
C SER A 233 7.59 -11.54 38.87
N SER A 234 7.08 -12.31 39.84
CA SER A 234 7.56 -13.64 40.20
C SER A 234 6.42 -14.58 40.64
N GLY A 235 6.72 -15.87 40.83
CA GLY A 235 5.73 -16.90 41.17
C GLY A 235 4.94 -17.46 39.97
N GLU A 236 3.97 -18.33 40.25
CA GLU A 236 3.21 -19.08 39.22
C GLU A 236 2.33 -18.18 38.33
N GLN A 237 1.94 -17.00 38.83
CA GLN A 237 1.16 -16.00 38.11
C GLN A 237 2.01 -14.80 37.64
N ALA A 238 3.33 -14.97 37.54
CA ALA A 238 4.21 -13.94 37.04
C ALA A 238 3.79 -13.44 35.65
N VAL A 239 4.15 -12.20 35.37
CA VAL A 239 3.97 -11.52 34.09
C VAL A 239 5.34 -11.27 33.49
N TRP A 240 5.48 -11.58 32.21
CA TRP A 240 6.69 -11.37 31.43
C TRP A 240 6.39 -10.46 30.24
N LEU A 241 7.38 -9.68 29.81
CA LEU A 241 7.38 -9.06 28.50
C LEU A 241 8.04 -10.01 27.50
N GLY A 242 7.34 -10.42 26.45
CA GLY A 242 7.93 -11.07 25.29
C GLY A 242 7.83 -10.19 24.06
N ALA A 243 8.40 -10.62 22.94
CA ALA A 243 8.09 -10.02 21.64
C ALA A 243 7.98 -11.08 20.55
N ARG A 244 7.23 -10.73 19.51
CA ARG A 244 7.10 -11.53 18.29
C ARG A 244 7.35 -10.66 17.06
N TRP A 245 8.01 -11.22 16.06
CA TRP A 245 8.01 -10.65 14.73
C TRP A 245 6.66 -10.96 14.06
N ALA A 246 5.97 -9.93 13.59
CA ALA A 246 4.86 -10.04 12.68
C ALA A 246 5.34 -9.67 11.27
N ASP A 247 5.25 -10.62 10.34
CA ASP A 247 5.35 -10.34 8.91
C ASP A 247 4.01 -9.78 8.42
N SER A 248 4.01 -8.65 7.72
CA SER A 248 2.77 -8.08 7.18
C SER A 248 2.19 -8.83 5.98
N LEU A 249 2.90 -9.83 5.43
CA LEU A 249 2.49 -10.61 4.26
C LEU A 249 2.35 -12.12 4.53
N SER A 250 2.90 -12.67 5.62
CA SER A 250 2.78 -14.10 5.94
C SER A 250 2.48 -14.40 7.42
N PRO A 251 1.29 -14.91 7.78
CA PRO A 251 0.97 -15.29 9.15
C PRO A 251 1.68 -16.57 9.64
N LYS A 252 2.63 -17.14 8.87
CA LYS A 252 3.26 -18.44 9.14
C LYS A 252 4.52 -18.37 10.01
N THR A 253 5.14 -17.20 10.19
CA THR A 253 6.38 -17.05 10.97
C THR A 253 6.11 -16.17 12.19
N ARG A 254 5.83 -16.83 13.32
CA ARG A 254 5.85 -16.22 14.65
C ARG A 254 7.02 -16.82 15.43
N GLU A 255 8.24 -16.41 15.12
CA GLU A 255 9.34 -16.62 16.07
C GLU A 255 9.08 -15.73 17.28
N ALA A 256 8.88 -16.37 18.43
CA ALA A 256 8.87 -15.70 19.71
C ALA A 256 10.31 -15.42 20.11
N LEU A 257 10.64 -14.15 20.33
CA LEU A 257 11.90 -13.75 20.92
C LEU A 257 11.87 -14.06 22.43
N SER A 258 13.06 -14.07 23.04
CA SER A 258 13.29 -14.23 24.48
C SER A 258 12.31 -13.39 25.30
N SER A 259 11.71 -13.98 26.34
CA SER A 259 10.84 -13.25 27.27
C SER A 259 11.58 -12.84 28.53
N VAL A 260 11.41 -11.57 28.95
CA VAL A 260 12.06 -10.94 30.09
C VAL A 260 11.02 -10.76 31.21
N PRO A 261 11.33 -11.10 32.48
CA PRO A 261 10.42 -10.84 33.61
C PRO A 261 10.26 -9.33 33.86
N LEU A 262 9.18 -8.94 34.52
CA LEU A 262 9.05 -7.57 35.04
C LEU A 262 10.11 -7.32 36.13
N PRO A 263 10.67 -6.09 36.25
CA PRO A 263 11.68 -5.77 37.27
C PRO A 263 11.10 -5.76 38.70
N HIS A 264 9.81 -5.49 38.85
CA HIS A 264 9.08 -5.40 40.11
C HIS A 264 7.57 -5.58 39.87
N ASP A 265 6.80 -5.85 40.93
CA ASP A 265 5.34 -5.95 40.87
C ASP A 265 4.71 -4.62 40.46
N VAL A 266 3.77 -4.64 39.51
CA VAL A 266 3.15 -3.42 38.95
C VAL A 266 1.68 -3.33 39.39
N PRO A 267 1.34 -2.51 40.40
CA PRO A 267 -0.04 -2.32 40.83
C PRO A 267 -0.86 -1.56 39.77
N PRO A 268 -2.20 -1.58 39.86
CA PRO A 268 -3.07 -0.74 39.02
C PRO A 268 -2.62 0.73 39.00
N LYS A 269 -2.51 1.31 37.79
CA LYS A 269 -1.95 2.65 37.49
C LYS A 269 -0.44 2.81 37.74
N GLY A 270 0.26 1.79 38.24
CA GLY A 270 1.72 1.77 38.35
C GLY A 270 2.40 1.50 37.01
N SER A 271 3.72 1.69 36.95
CA SER A 271 4.54 1.43 35.76
C SER A 271 5.81 0.62 36.05
N ALA A 272 6.36 0.04 34.98
CA ALA A 272 7.67 -0.60 34.96
C ALA A 272 8.35 -0.39 33.60
N THR A 273 9.67 -0.23 33.62
CA THR A 273 10.48 -0.14 32.39
C THR A 273 11.26 -1.43 32.19
N VAL A 274 11.08 -2.07 31.04
CA VAL A 274 11.79 -3.31 30.67
C VAL A 274 12.74 -3.02 29.52
N LYS A 275 13.93 -3.62 29.59
CA LYS A 275 14.88 -3.69 28.47
C LYS A 275 14.69 -5.03 27.77
N LEU A 276 14.52 -5.01 26.46
CA LEU A 276 14.37 -6.20 25.64
C LEU A 276 15.40 -6.17 24.51
N ASP A 277 16.24 -7.20 24.46
CA ASP A 277 17.20 -7.41 23.37
C ASP A 277 16.53 -8.24 22.26
N ILE A 278 16.67 -7.80 21.02
CA ILE A 278 16.06 -8.42 19.83
C ILE A 278 17.12 -8.62 18.73
N GLU A 279 17.06 -9.73 17.99
CA GLU A 279 17.79 -9.86 16.73
C GLU A 279 16.89 -9.37 15.58
N ILE A 280 17.39 -8.42 14.78
CA ILE A 280 16.69 -7.94 13.59
C ILE A 280 16.70 -9.07 12.53
N PRO A 281 15.56 -9.40 11.88
CA PRO A 281 15.51 -10.51 10.94
C PRO A 281 16.55 -10.37 9.83
N ARG A 282 17.27 -11.47 9.57
CA ARG A 282 18.36 -11.51 8.57
C ARG A 282 17.86 -11.40 7.12
N LYS A 283 16.62 -11.82 6.87
CA LYS A 283 15.94 -11.55 5.60
C LYS A 283 15.42 -10.10 5.63
N PRO A 284 15.43 -9.36 4.50
CA PRO A 284 14.77 -8.06 4.40
C PRO A 284 13.25 -8.18 4.31
N GLY A 285 12.52 -7.22 4.87
CA GLY A 285 11.06 -7.26 4.93
C GLY A 285 10.43 -6.15 5.78
N PRO A 286 9.11 -5.92 5.65
CA PRO A 286 8.33 -4.97 6.42
C PRO A 286 8.03 -5.53 7.81
N TYR A 287 9.09 -5.80 8.59
CA TYR A 287 8.95 -6.39 9.90
C TYR A 287 8.28 -5.44 10.88
N ARG A 288 7.32 -6.01 11.59
CA ARG A 288 6.54 -5.37 12.64
C ARG A 288 6.88 -6.09 13.93
N LEU A 289 7.71 -5.49 14.78
CA LEU A 289 7.93 -6.05 16.10
C LEU A 289 6.70 -5.77 16.95
N GLN A 290 6.18 -6.80 17.61
CA GLN A 290 5.09 -6.66 18.57
C GLN A 290 5.55 -7.17 19.95
N PRO A 291 6.09 -6.28 20.81
CA PRO A 291 6.34 -6.56 22.22
C PRO A 291 5.04 -6.57 23.03
N ASP A 292 4.78 -7.68 23.72
CA ASP A 292 3.51 -7.97 24.38
C ASP A 292 3.74 -8.63 25.74
N LEU A 293 2.90 -8.28 26.71
CA LEU A 293 2.89 -8.96 28.01
C LEU A 293 2.31 -10.37 27.87
N LYS A 294 2.75 -11.29 28.72
CA LYS A 294 2.23 -12.66 28.81
C LYS A 294 2.27 -13.18 30.24
N THR A 295 1.43 -14.16 30.54
CA THR A 295 1.61 -15.10 31.65
C THR A 295 2.23 -16.40 31.13
N ALA A 296 2.28 -17.45 31.95
CA ALA A 296 2.83 -18.75 31.55
C ALA A 296 2.00 -19.41 30.42
N ASN A 297 0.69 -19.15 30.41
CA ASN A 297 -0.26 -19.83 29.53
C ASN A 297 -0.77 -18.96 28.36
N ASP A 298 -0.83 -17.63 28.53
CA ASP A 298 -1.47 -16.73 27.57
C ASP A 298 -0.72 -15.40 27.38
N TRP A 299 -0.82 -14.83 26.17
CA TRP A 299 -0.41 -13.47 25.87
C TRP A 299 -1.53 -12.47 26.20
N PHE A 300 -1.21 -11.25 26.65
CA PHE A 300 -2.21 -10.21 26.93
C PHE A 300 -2.97 -9.82 25.64
N SER A 301 -2.28 -9.76 24.50
CA SER A 301 -2.95 -9.57 23.19
C SER A 301 -3.88 -10.71 22.76
N SER A 302 -3.89 -11.86 23.44
CA SER A 302 -4.89 -12.91 23.22
C SER A 302 -6.22 -12.64 23.94
N LYS A 303 -6.25 -11.72 24.91
CA LYS A 303 -7.41 -11.45 25.79
C LYS A 303 -8.07 -10.10 25.58
N ALA A 304 -7.33 -9.06 25.17
CA ALA A 304 -7.74 -7.93 24.31
C ALA A 304 -6.96 -6.64 24.60
N ILE A 305 -5.82 -6.47 23.93
CA ILE A 305 -5.41 -5.22 23.24
C ILE A 305 -4.16 -5.54 22.42
N SER A 306 -4.05 -4.92 21.25
CA SER A 306 -2.84 -5.04 20.43
C SER A 306 -1.68 -4.34 21.14
N ALA A 307 -0.77 -5.14 21.69
CA ALA A 307 0.60 -4.76 21.92
C ALA A 307 1.12 -3.90 20.75
N PRO A 308 1.78 -2.75 20.99
CA PRO A 308 2.13 -1.80 19.95
C PRO A 308 3.01 -2.45 18.89
N ILE A 309 2.72 -2.13 17.63
CA ILE A 309 3.55 -2.58 16.51
C ILE A 309 4.61 -1.53 16.22
N ILE A 310 5.88 -1.87 16.48
CA ILE A 310 7.02 -1.09 16.00
C ILE A 310 7.24 -1.46 14.53
N ALA A 311 7.12 -0.51 13.62
CA ALA A 311 7.68 -0.65 12.29
C ALA A 311 9.21 -0.56 12.42
N THR A 312 9.91 -1.69 12.32
CA THR A 312 11.37 -1.71 12.46
C THR A 312 12.00 -1.50 11.09
N PRO A 313 12.65 -0.36 10.81
CA PRO A 313 13.25 -0.11 9.52
C PRO A 313 14.58 -0.87 9.42
N ALA A 314 14.50 -2.18 9.12
CA ALA A 314 15.56 -2.90 8.42
C ALA A 314 15.64 -2.34 6.99
N ARG A 315 15.99 -1.06 6.88
CA ARG A 315 15.90 -0.26 5.66
C ARG A 315 17.09 -0.58 4.78
N LEU A 316 16.91 -1.61 3.97
CA LEU A 316 17.63 -1.69 2.70
C LEU A 316 17.47 -0.38 1.92
N GLU A 317 18.53 0.05 1.25
CA GLU A 317 18.48 1.22 0.40
C GLU A 317 17.61 0.95 -0.83
N MET A 318 16.80 1.93 -1.22
CA MET A 318 16.01 1.81 -2.45
C MET A 318 16.99 1.83 -3.63
N PRO A 319 17.00 0.80 -4.48
CA PRO A 319 17.89 0.76 -5.63
C PRO A 319 17.51 1.86 -6.63
N ASP A 320 18.52 2.39 -7.28
CA ASP A 320 18.37 3.21 -8.48
C ASP A 320 17.88 2.36 -9.67
N VAL A 321 17.29 3.01 -10.67
CA VAL A 321 17.00 2.46 -11.99
C VAL A 321 17.54 3.42 -13.03
N ARG A 322 18.15 2.87 -14.08
CA ARG A 322 18.71 3.59 -15.22
C ARG A 322 17.80 3.37 -16.42
N VAL A 323 17.04 4.40 -16.81
CA VAL A 323 16.02 4.33 -17.86
C VAL A 323 16.55 4.97 -19.15
N GLY A 324 16.74 4.19 -20.22
CA GLY A 324 17.06 4.73 -21.55
C GLY A 324 15.89 5.54 -22.10
N LEU A 325 16.06 6.86 -22.25
CA LEU A 325 15.03 7.79 -22.72
C LEU A 325 15.11 8.10 -24.21
N LEU A 326 16.33 8.25 -24.74
CA LEU A 326 16.60 8.76 -26.08
C LEU A 326 17.83 8.09 -26.68
N ASP A 327 17.68 7.56 -27.89
CA ASP A 327 18.75 7.03 -28.75
C ASP A 327 19.17 8.12 -29.75
N ILE A 328 20.46 8.42 -29.81
CA ILE A 328 21.09 9.41 -30.69
C ILE A 328 22.12 8.66 -31.52
N SER A 329 21.69 8.20 -32.69
CA SER A 329 22.42 7.29 -33.58
C SER A 329 22.05 7.55 -35.03
N ASP A 330 22.88 7.08 -35.96
CA ASP A 330 22.63 7.25 -37.40
C ASP A 330 21.31 6.58 -37.86
N ASP A 331 20.86 5.53 -37.16
CA ASP A 331 19.56 4.89 -37.38
C ASP A 331 18.34 5.71 -36.87
N ASN A 332 18.58 6.78 -36.10
CA ASN A 332 17.55 7.72 -35.63
C ASN A 332 17.87 9.15 -36.11
N PRO A 333 17.90 9.39 -37.44
CA PRO A 333 18.44 10.62 -38.03
C PRO A 333 17.64 11.90 -37.69
N GLY A 334 16.46 11.76 -37.09
CA GLY A 334 15.67 12.89 -36.58
C GLY A 334 16.17 13.46 -35.24
N VAL A 335 17.16 12.83 -34.59
CA VAL A 335 17.69 13.23 -33.29
C VAL A 335 19.21 13.26 -33.31
N THR A 336 19.80 14.45 -33.21
CA THR A 336 21.26 14.68 -33.30
C THR A 336 21.88 15.27 -32.03
N GLN A 337 21.06 15.59 -31.04
CA GLN A 337 21.46 16.24 -29.79
C GLN A 337 20.53 15.86 -28.64
N ALA A 338 20.94 16.17 -27.41
CA ALA A 338 20.08 16.20 -26.24
C ALA A 338 20.01 17.61 -25.68
N THR A 339 18.80 18.16 -25.54
CA THR A 339 18.58 19.51 -25.00
C THR A 339 17.89 19.41 -23.66
N ILE A 340 18.61 19.73 -22.59
CA ILE A 340 18.16 19.50 -21.21
C ILE A 340 17.98 20.85 -20.51
N PHE A 341 16.87 21.01 -19.79
CA PHE A 341 16.63 22.14 -18.88
C PHE A 341 15.81 21.71 -17.66
N SER A 342 15.69 22.60 -16.68
CA SER A 342 14.84 22.40 -15.50
C SER A 342 14.24 23.70 -15.00
N THR A 343 13.18 23.63 -14.20
CA THR A 343 12.51 24.81 -13.63
C THR A 343 13.25 25.43 -12.45
N GLY A 344 14.11 24.69 -11.74
CA GLY A 344 14.95 25.22 -10.64
C GLY A 344 16.41 25.48 -11.01
N GLY A 345 16.82 25.18 -12.24
CA GLY A 345 18.22 25.22 -12.68
C GLY A 345 18.87 23.84 -12.76
N LEU A 346 20.11 23.78 -13.25
CA LEU A 346 20.86 22.55 -13.51
C LEU A 346 22.27 22.63 -12.93
N ARG A 347 22.81 21.48 -12.52
CA ARG A 347 24.25 21.25 -12.35
C ARG A 347 24.74 20.19 -13.31
N ILE A 348 25.91 20.42 -13.89
CA ILE A 348 26.50 19.59 -14.94
C ILE A 348 27.88 19.14 -14.47
N HIS A 349 28.09 17.82 -14.45
CA HIS A 349 29.35 17.19 -14.04
C HIS A 349 29.79 16.15 -15.08
N ASP A 350 31.07 15.78 -15.07
CA ASP A 350 31.56 14.60 -15.80
C ASP A 350 31.44 13.31 -14.97
N GLU A 351 31.86 12.18 -15.56
CA GLU A 351 31.89 10.87 -14.91
C GLU A 351 32.81 10.79 -13.68
N GLY A 352 33.83 11.64 -13.60
CA GLY A 352 34.72 11.77 -12.44
C GLY A 352 34.15 12.64 -11.31
N GLY A 353 32.99 13.27 -11.53
CA GLY A 353 32.40 14.23 -10.61
C GLY A 353 33.02 15.63 -10.70
N MET A 354 33.84 15.92 -11.72
CA MET A 354 34.32 17.28 -11.98
C MET A 354 33.14 18.17 -12.36
N HIS A 355 33.01 19.30 -11.67
CA HIS A 355 32.01 20.31 -11.99
C HIS A 355 32.33 20.99 -13.33
N LEU A 356 31.38 20.98 -14.27
CA LEU A 356 31.51 21.60 -15.59
C LEU A 356 30.78 22.94 -15.67
N ALA A 357 29.52 23.00 -15.20
CA ALA A 357 28.71 24.22 -15.17
C ALA A 357 27.49 24.12 -14.25
N GLU A 358 27.02 25.26 -13.73
CA GLU A 358 25.65 25.42 -13.23
C GLU A 358 24.87 26.36 -14.17
N LEU A 359 23.58 26.08 -14.38
CA LEU A 359 22.67 26.90 -15.19
C LEU A 359 21.44 27.28 -14.36
N GLY A 360 20.97 28.53 -14.52
CA GLY A 360 19.79 29.03 -13.83
C GLY A 360 18.45 28.45 -14.34
N PRO A 361 17.33 28.76 -13.67
CA PRO A 361 15.99 28.33 -14.08
C PRO A 361 15.70 28.50 -15.58
N THR A 362 15.21 27.43 -16.21
CA THR A 362 14.81 27.34 -17.63
C THR A 362 15.93 27.52 -18.68
N GLN A 363 17.18 27.75 -18.25
CA GLN A 363 18.33 27.72 -19.14
C GLN A 363 18.59 26.30 -19.66
N ARG A 364 19.03 26.21 -20.91
CA ARG A 364 19.24 24.95 -21.64
C ARG A 364 20.72 24.64 -21.75
N VAL A 365 21.07 23.39 -21.51
CA VAL A 365 22.31 22.80 -22.03
C VAL A 365 21.98 21.99 -23.29
N VAL A 366 22.81 22.11 -24.32
CA VAL A 366 22.77 21.22 -25.47
C VAL A 366 24.00 20.32 -25.46
N ILE A 367 23.80 19.00 -25.48
CA ILE A 367 24.88 18.02 -25.52
C ILE A 367 24.84 17.30 -26.88
N ARG A 368 25.99 17.28 -27.57
CA ARG A 368 26.16 16.60 -28.86
C ARG A 368 27.35 15.67 -28.82
N ARG A 369 27.31 14.62 -29.65
CA ARG A 369 28.47 13.76 -29.89
C ARG A 369 29.41 14.41 -30.90
N ASP A 370 30.70 14.46 -30.57
CA ASP A 370 31.77 14.77 -31.52
C ASP A 370 32.36 13.45 -32.03
N ILE A 371 31.84 12.97 -33.16
CA ILE A 371 32.11 11.63 -33.73
C ILE A 371 33.61 11.40 -34.00
N PRO A 372 34.35 12.34 -34.66
CA PRO A 372 35.77 12.13 -34.98
C PRO A 372 36.70 12.06 -33.76
N ASN A 373 36.32 12.66 -32.63
CA ASN A 373 37.19 12.86 -31.47
C ASN A 373 36.82 12.00 -30.25
N GLU A 374 35.78 11.17 -30.35
CA GLU A 374 35.20 10.39 -29.24
C GLU A 374 34.80 11.23 -28.00
N LYS A 375 34.45 12.51 -28.22
CA LYS A 375 34.09 13.47 -27.16
C LYS A 375 32.60 13.82 -27.15
N HIS A 376 32.20 14.45 -26.06
CA HIS A 376 30.90 15.10 -25.88
C HIS A 376 31.11 16.61 -25.85
N ARG A 377 30.46 17.30 -26.78
CA ARG A 377 30.43 18.77 -26.84
C ARG A 377 29.18 19.26 -26.11
N ILE A 378 29.42 20.01 -25.04
CA ILE A 378 28.42 20.68 -24.23
C ILE A 378 28.41 22.15 -24.66
N GLU A 379 27.26 22.67 -25.10
CA GLU A 379 27.05 24.07 -25.46
C GLU A 379 26.13 24.73 -24.42
N LEU A 380 26.60 25.83 -23.82
CA LEU A 380 25.93 26.57 -22.76
C LEU A 380 25.14 27.78 -23.33
N PRO A 381 24.21 28.37 -22.56
CA PRO A 381 23.35 29.47 -23.04
C PRO A 381 24.09 30.75 -23.49
N ASP A 382 25.32 30.96 -23.02
CA ASP A 382 26.19 32.08 -23.39
C ASP A 382 26.99 31.82 -24.68
N GLY A 383 26.83 30.64 -25.29
CA GLY A 383 27.56 30.19 -26.47
C GLY A 383 28.94 29.58 -26.18
N SER A 384 29.34 29.49 -24.91
CA SER A 384 30.56 28.78 -24.51
C SER A 384 30.42 27.27 -24.71
N LYS A 385 31.57 26.60 -24.93
CA LYS A 385 31.63 25.19 -25.35
C LYS A 385 32.64 24.44 -24.49
N ILE A 386 32.21 23.30 -23.95
CA ILE A 386 33.03 22.41 -23.14
C ILE A 386 33.08 21.06 -23.84
N ASP A 387 34.26 20.60 -24.23
CA ASP A 387 34.47 19.27 -24.80
C ASP A 387 35.04 18.33 -23.73
N THR A 388 34.28 17.29 -23.37
CA THR A 388 34.68 16.29 -22.36
C THR A 388 34.62 14.86 -22.92
N ALA A 389 35.19 13.90 -22.18
CA ALA A 389 35.16 12.47 -22.48
C ALA A 389 34.49 11.70 -21.33
N GLY A 390 34.07 10.46 -21.57
CA GLY A 390 33.23 9.72 -20.63
C GLY A 390 31.80 10.26 -20.58
N LYS A 391 31.09 10.03 -19.47
CA LYS A 391 29.68 10.45 -19.31
C LYS A 391 29.55 11.91 -18.88
N VAL A 392 28.40 12.53 -19.21
CA VAL A 392 27.97 13.83 -18.68
C VAL A 392 26.73 13.64 -17.84
N LEU A 393 26.76 14.06 -16.57
CA LEU A 393 25.63 13.99 -15.64
C LEU A 393 25.01 15.38 -15.46
N VAL A 394 23.71 15.48 -15.72
CA VAL A 394 22.89 16.68 -15.61
C VAL A 394 21.82 16.46 -14.55
N SER A 395 21.94 17.16 -13.43
CA SER A 395 21.04 17.06 -12.27
C SER A 395 20.28 18.36 -12.06
N PRO A 396 19.00 18.33 -11.66
CA PRO A 396 18.23 19.53 -11.34
C PRO A 396 18.70 20.13 -10.01
N MET A 397 18.54 21.44 -9.87
CA MET A 397 18.65 22.13 -8.59
C MET A 397 17.28 22.16 -7.89
N GLU A 398 17.27 22.40 -6.57
CA GLU A 398 16.05 22.60 -5.77
C GLU A 398 15.00 21.45 -5.84
N GLU A 399 15.44 20.20 -6.08
CA GLU A 399 14.55 19.03 -6.30
C GLU A 399 13.51 19.24 -7.43
N SER A 400 13.82 20.14 -8.36
CA SER A 400 12.98 20.45 -9.51
C SER A 400 13.03 19.37 -10.60
N LEU A 401 12.16 19.48 -11.61
CA LEU A 401 12.01 18.42 -12.63
C LEU A 401 12.85 18.71 -13.87
N LEU A 402 13.52 17.68 -14.39
CA LEU A 402 14.25 17.74 -15.65
C LEU A 402 13.29 17.65 -16.85
N ARG A 403 13.65 18.30 -17.95
CA ARG A 403 12.98 18.25 -19.25
C ARG A 403 14.02 17.95 -20.33
N LEU A 404 13.69 17.03 -21.23
CA LEU A 404 14.50 16.65 -22.41
C LEU A 404 13.68 16.99 -23.67
N GLU A 405 14.06 18.03 -24.42
CA GLU A 405 13.19 18.64 -25.44
C GLU A 405 12.81 17.69 -26.56
N GLU A 406 13.70 16.76 -26.92
CA GLU A 406 13.53 15.75 -27.97
C GLU A 406 12.49 14.66 -27.60
N THR A 407 11.96 14.68 -26.38
CA THR A 407 10.83 13.84 -25.95
C THR A 407 9.52 14.64 -25.88
N ALA A 408 8.36 13.98 -25.88
CA ALA A 408 7.05 14.65 -25.93
C ALA A 408 6.88 15.77 -24.86
N PRO A 409 6.34 16.97 -25.21
CA PRO A 409 6.38 18.19 -24.39
C PRO A 409 5.97 18.07 -22.92
N GLN A 410 5.01 17.19 -22.62
CA GLN A 410 4.48 16.95 -21.29
C GLN A 410 5.35 16.07 -20.39
N ARG A 411 6.39 15.41 -20.94
CA ARG A 411 7.26 14.50 -20.20
C ARG A 411 8.34 15.27 -19.44
N THR A 412 8.24 15.23 -18.11
CA THR A 412 9.25 15.71 -17.17
C THR A 412 9.72 14.57 -16.26
N TYR A 413 10.93 14.68 -15.73
CA TYR A 413 11.66 13.57 -15.12
C TYR A 413 12.24 13.96 -13.75
N ARG A 414 12.40 12.96 -12.87
CA ARG A 414 13.04 13.10 -11.54
C ARG A 414 14.46 12.55 -11.60
N GLY A 415 15.28 12.86 -10.58
CA GLY A 415 16.65 12.37 -10.50
C GLY A 415 17.56 13.05 -11.53
N THR A 416 18.52 12.29 -12.05
CA THR A 416 19.59 12.79 -12.93
C THR A 416 19.40 12.29 -14.36
N MET A 417 19.85 13.05 -15.35
CA MET A 417 20.06 12.57 -16.72
C MET A 417 21.55 12.37 -16.96
N GLU A 418 21.92 11.23 -17.52
CA GLU A 418 23.26 10.90 -17.97
C GLU A 418 23.26 10.85 -19.49
N PHE A 419 24.14 11.64 -20.13
CA PHE A 419 24.48 11.50 -21.53
C PHE A 419 25.71 10.59 -21.63
N ALA A 420 25.62 9.51 -22.40
CA ALA A 420 26.66 8.50 -22.47
C ALA A 420 26.83 7.91 -23.88
N TRP A 421 28.07 7.53 -24.20
CA TRP A 421 28.44 6.88 -25.46
C TRP A 421 28.41 5.35 -25.37
N LEU A 422 27.92 4.69 -26.42
CA LEU A 422 28.02 3.24 -26.64
C LEU A 422 28.86 2.94 -27.90
N PRO A 423 30.21 2.83 -27.80
CA PRO A 423 31.07 2.54 -28.94
C PRO A 423 30.62 1.32 -29.75
N LYS A 424 30.20 0.26 -29.06
CA LYS A 424 29.75 -1.02 -29.65
C LYS A 424 28.55 -0.88 -30.60
N TYR A 425 27.68 0.09 -30.36
CA TYR A 425 26.41 0.28 -31.08
C TYR A 425 26.41 1.54 -31.95
N LEU A 426 27.54 2.25 -31.98
CA LEU A 426 27.68 3.57 -32.58
C LEU A 426 26.56 4.57 -32.18
N SER A 427 26.06 4.47 -30.93
CA SER A 427 24.95 5.28 -30.42
C SER A 427 25.28 6.04 -29.14
N ALA A 428 24.83 7.29 -29.04
CA ALA A 428 24.81 8.04 -27.79
C ALA A 428 23.41 7.95 -27.18
N TRP A 429 23.31 7.94 -25.85
CA TRP A 429 22.05 7.74 -25.14
C TRP A 429 21.87 8.77 -24.03
N VAL A 430 20.63 9.24 -23.86
CA VAL A 430 20.20 9.91 -22.63
C VAL A 430 19.53 8.88 -21.72
N VAL A 431 20.09 8.70 -20.53
CA VAL A 431 19.67 7.74 -19.52
C VAL A 431 19.21 8.47 -18.27
N ASN A 432 17.99 8.27 -17.83
CA ASN A 432 17.48 8.86 -16.59
C ASN A 432 17.73 7.92 -15.40
N ILE A 433 18.48 8.42 -14.41
CA ILE A 433 18.84 7.72 -13.18
C ILE A 433 17.94 8.22 -12.05
N LEU A 434 17.13 7.35 -11.47
CA LEU A 434 16.20 7.70 -10.40
C LEU A 434 15.88 6.52 -9.46
N PRO A 435 15.36 6.74 -8.24
CA PRO A 435 14.97 5.66 -7.34
C PRO A 435 13.85 4.77 -7.92
N MET A 436 13.87 3.47 -7.61
CA MET A 436 12.91 2.49 -8.15
C MET A 436 11.44 2.89 -7.99
N ASP A 437 10.99 3.39 -6.83
CA ASP A 437 9.58 3.77 -6.65
C ASP A 437 9.18 5.01 -7.48
N ASP A 438 10.12 5.90 -7.81
CA ASP A 438 9.86 7.04 -8.70
C ASP A 438 9.91 6.61 -10.18
N TYR A 439 10.73 5.62 -10.56
CA TYR A 439 10.62 4.94 -11.84
C TYR A 439 9.23 4.32 -12.03
N LEU A 440 8.77 3.53 -11.06
CA LEU A 440 7.45 2.88 -11.09
C LEU A 440 6.31 3.90 -11.16
N SER A 441 6.46 5.06 -10.53
CA SER A 441 5.47 6.15 -10.55
C SER A 441 5.27 6.75 -11.95
N GLY A 442 6.28 6.63 -12.83
CA GLY A 442 6.22 7.11 -14.22
C GLY A 442 5.67 6.11 -15.25
N ILE A 443 5.26 4.89 -14.83
CA ILE A 443 4.74 3.85 -15.73
C ILE A 443 3.27 4.11 -16.09
N VAL A 444 2.95 4.21 -17.39
CA VAL A 444 1.64 4.69 -17.90
C VAL A 444 0.62 3.60 -18.25
N GLU A 445 0.79 2.39 -17.74
CA GLU A 445 0.05 1.22 -18.19
C GLU A 445 -1.29 0.98 -17.44
N GLN A 446 -1.46 1.62 -16.28
CA GLN A 446 -2.70 1.60 -15.50
C GLN A 446 -3.23 3.01 -15.25
N ARG A 447 -4.56 3.15 -15.35
CA ARG A 447 -5.29 4.41 -15.07
C ARG A 447 -5.46 4.58 -13.57
N ASP A 448 -5.71 5.81 -13.13
CA ASP A 448 -5.91 6.08 -11.70
C ASP A 448 -7.28 5.62 -11.17
N THR A 449 -8.26 5.39 -12.06
CA THR A 449 -9.61 4.90 -11.71
C THR A 449 -9.68 3.40 -11.39
N ILE A 450 -8.56 2.68 -11.49
CA ILE A 450 -8.50 1.22 -11.32
C ILE A 450 -8.74 0.81 -9.85
N PRO A 451 -9.36 -0.36 -9.56
CA PRO A 451 -9.51 -0.85 -8.20
C PRO A 451 -8.19 -0.94 -7.44
N TRP A 452 -8.23 -0.66 -6.13
CA TRP A 452 -7.02 -0.52 -5.30
C TRP A 452 -6.11 -1.75 -5.32
N GLU A 453 -6.67 -2.94 -5.19
CA GLU A 453 -5.91 -4.19 -5.19
C GLU A 453 -5.27 -4.52 -6.55
N ALA A 454 -5.86 -4.06 -7.66
CA ALA A 454 -5.23 -4.18 -8.98
C ALA A 454 -4.09 -3.17 -9.17
N LEU A 455 -4.16 -1.98 -8.55
CA LEU A 455 -3.03 -1.04 -8.50
C LEU A 455 -1.88 -1.62 -7.65
N ARG A 456 -2.18 -2.23 -6.49
CA ARG A 456 -1.19 -2.98 -5.68
C ARG A 456 -0.57 -4.13 -6.48
N ALA A 457 -1.37 -4.95 -7.16
CA ALA A 457 -0.88 -6.05 -8.00
C ALA A 457 0.04 -5.54 -9.11
N SER A 458 -0.36 -4.46 -9.78
CA SER A 458 0.43 -3.83 -10.85
C SER A 458 1.75 -3.29 -10.31
N ALA A 459 1.76 -2.61 -9.16
CA ALA A 459 2.98 -2.11 -8.53
C ALA A 459 3.99 -3.22 -8.21
N ILE A 460 3.53 -4.35 -7.66
CA ILE A 460 4.39 -5.53 -7.38
C ILE A 460 4.90 -6.15 -8.69
N ALA A 461 4.04 -6.33 -9.70
CA ALA A 461 4.45 -6.89 -10.99
C ALA A 461 5.49 -6.01 -11.70
N PHE A 462 5.22 -4.70 -11.79
CA PHE A 462 6.12 -3.72 -12.40
C PHE A 462 7.47 -3.67 -11.66
N ARG A 463 7.46 -3.61 -10.33
CA ARG A 463 8.70 -3.65 -9.51
C ARG A 463 9.49 -4.92 -9.75
N THR A 464 8.82 -6.07 -9.77
CA THR A 464 9.48 -7.37 -9.98
C THR A 464 10.13 -7.45 -11.35
N TYR A 465 9.45 -6.95 -12.40
CA TYR A 465 9.99 -6.86 -13.75
C TYR A 465 11.22 -5.93 -13.79
N GLY A 466 11.05 -4.67 -13.40
CA GLY A 466 12.12 -3.65 -13.46
C GLY A 466 13.35 -4.06 -12.65
N TYR A 467 13.17 -4.57 -11.43
CA TYR A 467 14.26 -5.05 -10.57
C TYR A 467 15.01 -6.25 -11.17
N THR A 468 14.28 -7.22 -11.74
CA THR A 468 14.90 -8.41 -12.35
C THR A 468 15.66 -8.05 -13.63
N VAL A 469 15.06 -7.24 -14.51
CA VAL A 469 15.68 -6.82 -15.77
C VAL A 469 16.91 -5.93 -15.52
N ARG A 470 16.84 -5.00 -14.56
CA ARG A 470 17.99 -4.24 -14.03
C ARG A 470 19.15 -5.16 -13.67
N ASN A 471 18.92 -6.08 -12.74
CA ASN A 471 20.00 -6.90 -12.18
C ASN A 471 20.67 -7.77 -13.26
N GLU A 472 19.88 -8.34 -14.17
CA GLU A 472 20.45 -9.10 -15.28
C GLU A 472 21.22 -8.25 -16.30
N ARG A 473 20.77 -7.03 -16.59
CA ARG A 473 21.43 -6.15 -17.57
C ARG A 473 22.70 -5.51 -17.01
N ARG A 474 22.71 -5.12 -15.73
CA ARG A 474 23.94 -4.72 -15.04
C ARG A 474 24.97 -5.85 -15.00
N ALA A 475 24.55 -7.08 -14.73
CA ALA A 475 25.43 -8.25 -14.78
C ALA A 475 26.00 -8.55 -16.19
N ARG A 476 25.42 -7.97 -17.26
CA ARG A 476 25.92 -8.04 -18.64
C ARG A 476 26.70 -6.79 -19.08
N GLY A 477 26.86 -5.79 -18.21
CA GLY A 477 27.53 -4.53 -18.52
C GLY A 477 26.73 -3.57 -19.41
N ASN A 478 25.39 -3.69 -19.46
CA ASN A 478 24.56 -2.75 -20.21
C ASN A 478 24.60 -1.34 -19.59
N LEU A 479 24.57 -0.31 -20.44
CA LEU A 479 24.54 1.11 -20.02
C LEU A 479 23.30 1.47 -19.20
N PHE A 480 22.13 0.93 -19.55
CA PHE A 480 20.87 1.17 -18.86
C PHE A 480 20.13 -0.13 -18.52
N ASP A 481 19.24 -0.02 -17.54
CA ASP A 481 18.47 -1.12 -16.98
C ASP A 481 17.22 -1.41 -17.79
N VAL A 482 16.48 -0.38 -18.19
CA VAL A 482 15.19 -0.50 -18.89
C VAL A 482 15.05 0.60 -19.94
N ALA A 483 14.46 0.31 -21.09
CA ALA A 483 14.07 1.32 -22.08
C ALA A 483 12.72 1.93 -21.70
N ALA A 484 12.51 3.22 -21.97
CA ALA A 484 11.24 3.90 -21.69
C ALA A 484 10.07 3.53 -22.63
N SER A 485 10.29 2.58 -23.55
CA SER A 485 9.46 2.35 -24.74
C SER A 485 9.26 0.87 -25.05
N THR A 486 8.14 0.56 -25.70
CA THR A 486 7.82 -0.75 -26.31
C THR A 486 8.06 -0.77 -27.82
N TYR A 487 8.53 0.33 -28.41
CA TYR A 487 9.03 0.37 -29.78
C TYR A 487 10.49 -0.05 -29.80
N HIS A 488 10.93 -0.72 -30.88
CA HIS A 488 12.36 -0.96 -31.06
C HIS A 488 13.05 0.35 -31.38
N THR A 489 14.05 0.70 -30.58
CA THR A 489 15.14 1.54 -31.08
C THR A 489 16.00 0.67 -32.00
N PRO A 490 16.48 1.15 -33.15
CA PRO A 490 17.23 0.32 -34.10
C PRO A 490 18.51 -0.28 -33.49
N THR A 491 19.17 0.50 -32.63
CA THR A 491 20.47 0.12 -32.04
C THR A 491 20.33 -0.86 -30.86
N LEU A 492 19.19 -0.85 -30.16
CA LEU A 492 18.89 -1.75 -29.05
C LEU A 492 17.48 -2.34 -29.16
N PHE A 493 17.42 -3.64 -29.44
CA PHE A 493 16.20 -4.42 -29.61
C PHE A 493 15.56 -4.80 -28.26
N THR A 494 15.21 -3.79 -27.45
CA THR A 494 14.60 -3.95 -26.12
C THR A 494 13.22 -3.33 -26.07
N ARG A 495 12.21 -4.09 -25.63
CA ARG A 495 10.85 -3.62 -25.36
C ARG A 495 10.54 -3.85 -23.89
N ASP A 496 10.55 -2.78 -23.11
CA ASP A 496 10.34 -2.84 -21.66
C ASP A 496 9.05 -2.08 -21.28
N GLN A 497 8.98 -1.54 -20.07
CA GLN A 497 7.77 -0.88 -19.53
C GLN A 497 7.62 0.54 -20.09
N VAL A 498 6.40 0.97 -20.41
CA VAL A 498 6.19 2.32 -20.97
C VAL A 498 6.33 3.37 -19.87
N TYR A 499 7.40 4.16 -19.92
CA TYR A 499 7.77 5.15 -18.90
C TYR A 499 7.71 6.58 -19.46
N HIS A 500 6.89 7.44 -18.86
CA HIS A 500 6.71 8.85 -19.27
C HIS A 500 7.19 9.87 -18.22
N GLY A 501 7.85 9.41 -17.15
CA GLY A 501 8.20 10.27 -16.01
C GLY A 501 6.97 10.82 -15.28
N VAL A 502 7.10 12.01 -14.71
CA VAL A 502 6.11 12.66 -13.83
C VAL A 502 4.79 12.97 -14.56
N ALA A 503 4.77 12.96 -15.90
CA ALA A 503 3.55 13.09 -16.69
C ALA A 503 2.44 12.07 -16.29
N ARG A 504 2.81 10.89 -15.77
CA ARG A 504 1.84 9.93 -15.22
C ARG A 504 1.20 10.41 -13.91
N GLU A 505 1.96 11.08 -13.04
CA GLU A 505 1.47 11.56 -11.73
C GLU A 505 0.32 12.57 -11.91
N LEU A 506 0.34 13.36 -13.00
CA LEU A 506 -0.74 14.28 -13.39
C LEU A 506 -2.10 13.59 -13.66
N SER A 507 -2.10 12.28 -13.92
CA SER A 507 -3.33 11.50 -14.11
C SER A 507 -3.95 10.97 -12.81
N GLY A 508 -3.33 11.25 -11.66
CA GLY A 508 -3.79 10.85 -10.32
C GLY A 508 -2.74 10.05 -9.53
N THR A 509 -2.85 10.11 -8.19
CA THR A 509 -1.83 9.64 -7.24
C THR A 509 -1.97 8.19 -6.79
N ARG A 510 -3.10 7.51 -7.07
CA ARG A 510 -3.42 6.22 -6.45
C ARG A 510 -2.44 5.11 -6.82
N LEU A 511 -1.83 5.18 -8.01
CA LEU A 511 -0.72 4.28 -8.35
C LEU A 511 0.52 4.52 -7.47
N ARG A 512 0.90 5.77 -7.22
CA ARG A 512 2.04 6.13 -6.34
C ARG A 512 1.77 5.72 -4.89
N ASP A 513 0.52 5.84 -4.44
CA ASP A 513 0.09 5.32 -3.14
C ASP A 513 0.19 3.79 -3.06
N ALA A 514 -0.21 3.06 -4.10
CA ALA A 514 -0.08 1.60 -4.16
C ALA A 514 1.39 1.14 -4.27
N ILE A 515 2.25 1.91 -4.95
CA ILE A 515 3.71 1.69 -4.99
C ILE A 515 4.29 1.79 -3.57
N ARG A 516 3.91 2.81 -2.78
CA ARG A 516 4.34 2.96 -1.39
C ARG A 516 3.77 1.88 -0.47
N ASP A 517 2.50 1.51 -0.63
CA ASP A 517 1.84 0.44 0.14
C ASP A 517 2.49 -0.94 -0.08
N THR A 518 3.04 -1.16 -1.28
CA THR A 518 3.76 -2.38 -1.67
C THR A 518 5.28 -2.20 -1.71
N ARG A 519 5.83 -1.20 -1.00
CA ARG A 519 7.25 -0.81 -1.09
C ARG A 519 8.17 -2.02 -0.96
N GLY A 520 9.06 -2.21 -1.93
CA GLY A 520 10.03 -3.31 -1.97
C GLY A 520 9.46 -4.69 -2.28
N SER A 521 8.14 -4.90 -2.26
CA SER A 521 7.52 -6.21 -2.51
C SER A 521 7.73 -6.65 -3.96
N VAL A 522 8.28 -7.85 -4.14
CA VAL A 522 8.53 -8.51 -5.43
C VAL A 522 8.13 -9.99 -5.39
N MET A 523 7.87 -10.56 -6.57
CA MET A 523 7.60 -11.99 -6.73
C MET A 523 8.88 -12.76 -7.02
N THR A 524 8.99 -13.95 -6.43
CA THR A 524 10.14 -14.84 -6.58
C THR A 524 9.69 -16.27 -6.83
N TYR A 525 10.54 -17.07 -7.47
CA TYR A 525 10.39 -18.50 -7.62
C TYR A 525 11.69 -19.15 -7.12
N LYS A 526 11.61 -20.04 -6.13
CA LYS A 526 12.78 -20.63 -5.45
C LYS A 526 13.79 -19.55 -5.00
N ASN A 527 13.30 -18.53 -4.29
CA ASN A 527 14.03 -17.35 -3.79
C ASN A 527 14.75 -16.47 -4.85
N LYS A 528 14.49 -16.65 -6.15
CA LYS A 528 15.02 -15.76 -7.20
C LYS A 528 13.88 -14.91 -7.79
N THR A 529 14.11 -13.61 -8.02
CA THR A 529 13.09 -12.73 -8.60
C THR A 529 12.75 -13.18 -10.03
N ILE A 530 11.46 -13.11 -10.36
CA ILE A 530 10.95 -13.64 -11.63
C ILE A 530 10.88 -12.58 -12.72
N HIS A 531 10.89 -12.99 -13.99
CA HIS A 531 10.40 -12.11 -15.06
C HIS A 531 8.87 -11.99 -14.95
N ALA A 532 8.40 -11.01 -14.20
CA ALA A 532 7.00 -10.70 -13.98
C ALA A 532 6.38 -9.98 -15.20
N VAL A 533 6.33 -10.68 -16.34
CA VAL A 533 5.77 -10.12 -17.58
C VAL A 533 4.26 -10.04 -17.52
N TYR A 534 3.71 -8.96 -18.08
CA TYR A 534 2.29 -8.63 -18.05
C TYR A 534 1.88 -8.04 -19.41
N PHE A 535 0.58 -7.94 -19.66
CA PHE A 535 0.02 -7.48 -20.93
C PHE A 535 -1.42 -6.94 -20.78
N SER A 536 -2.02 -6.40 -21.85
CA SER A 536 -3.28 -5.66 -21.73
C SER A 536 -4.51 -6.56 -21.48
N ARG A 537 -4.71 -7.61 -22.27
CA ARG A 537 -5.89 -8.48 -22.20
C ARG A 537 -5.63 -9.85 -22.81
N ALA A 538 -6.08 -10.92 -22.14
CA ALA A 538 -6.10 -12.28 -22.69
C ALA A 538 -7.34 -12.53 -23.58
N ASP A 539 -7.53 -13.78 -24.00
CA ASP A 539 -8.62 -14.27 -24.85
C ASP A 539 -9.36 -15.48 -24.24
N GLY A 540 -9.44 -15.52 -22.90
CA GLY A 540 -9.96 -16.65 -22.12
C GLY A 540 -8.88 -17.49 -21.45
N ARG A 541 -7.60 -17.26 -21.78
CA ARG A 541 -6.42 -17.87 -21.13
C ARG A 541 -5.13 -17.09 -21.40
N THR A 542 -4.11 -17.28 -20.56
CA THR A 542 -2.74 -16.84 -20.83
C THR A 542 -1.99 -17.88 -21.70
N ARG A 543 -0.70 -17.67 -21.95
CA ARG A 543 0.20 -18.53 -22.75
C ARG A 543 1.44 -18.92 -21.94
N ASN A 544 2.02 -20.07 -22.24
CA ASN A 544 3.33 -20.43 -21.69
C ASN A 544 4.40 -19.53 -22.29
N TRP A 545 5.42 -19.18 -21.50
CA TRP A 545 6.57 -18.39 -21.98
C TRP A 545 7.19 -18.95 -23.28
N HIS A 546 7.46 -20.26 -23.30
CA HIS A 546 8.21 -20.91 -24.38
C HIS A 546 7.40 -21.03 -25.68
N ASP A 547 6.07 -21.03 -25.62
CA ASP A 547 5.21 -21.06 -26.81
C ASP A 547 5.26 -19.74 -27.60
N VAL A 548 5.60 -18.63 -26.94
CA VAL A 548 5.55 -17.27 -27.53
C VAL A 548 6.95 -16.70 -27.79
N TRP A 549 7.91 -16.97 -26.91
CA TRP A 549 9.29 -16.43 -26.99
C TRP A 549 10.38 -17.51 -27.07
N GLY A 550 10.00 -18.79 -27.10
CA GLY A 550 10.96 -19.90 -27.14
C GLY A 550 11.82 -20.02 -25.88
N GLY A 551 12.96 -20.71 -26.03
CA GLY A 551 13.93 -20.92 -24.96
C GLY A 551 13.46 -21.91 -23.88
N ARG A 552 14.14 -21.88 -22.73
CA ARG A 552 13.80 -22.77 -21.60
C ARG A 552 12.46 -22.34 -20.96
N PRO A 553 11.56 -23.28 -20.62
CA PRO A 553 10.35 -22.98 -19.87
C PRO A 553 10.64 -22.19 -18.59
N LYS A 554 9.80 -21.20 -18.30
CA LYS A 554 9.79 -20.44 -17.05
C LYS A 554 8.62 -20.97 -16.19
N PRO A 555 8.86 -21.75 -15.12
CA PRO A 555 7.79 -22.46 -14.40
C PRO A 555 6.70 -21.56 -13.81
N TRP A 556 7.03 -20.29 -13.52
CA TRP A 556 6.11 -19.28 -13.02
C TRP A 556 5.31 -18.55 -14.11
N ALA A 557 5.52 -18.85 -15.40
CA ALA A 557 4.91 -18.14 -16.52
C ALA A 557 4.27 -19.14 -17.49
N MET A 558 3.31 -19.90 -16.96
CA MET A 558 2.56 -20.95 -17.64
C MET A 558 1.20 -20.42 -18.13
N GLY A 559 0.62 -21.11 -19.12
CA GLY A 559 -0.73 -20.85 -19.60
C GLY A 559 -1.79 -21.27 -18.57
N VAL A 560 -2.55 -20.31 -18.05
CA VAL A 560 -3.66 -20.51 -17.11
C VAL A 560 -4.98 -20.03 -17.70
N PRO A 561 -6.14 -20.59 -17.29
CA PRO A 561 -7.44 -20.05 -17.66
C PRO A 561 -7.65 -18.61 -17.17
N ASP A 562 -8.26 -17.76 -17.98
CA ASP A 562 -8.69 -16.41 -17.59
C ASP A 562 -10.20 -16.24 -17.87
N PRO A 563 -11.07 -16.49 -16.88
CA PRO A 563 -12.51 -16.39 -17.07
C PRO A 563 -13.00 -14.96 -17.34
N TYR A 564 -12.19 -13.93 -17.06
CA TYR A 564 -12.57 -12.53 -17.25
C TYR A 564 -12.34 -12.02 -18.69
N SER A 565 -11.65 -12.80 -19.54
CA SER A 565 -11.39 -12.44 -20.93
C SER A 565 -11.97 -13.40 -21.98
N VAL A 566 -12.80 -14.36 -21.57
CA VAL A 566 -13.49 -15.28 -22.49
C VAL A 566 -14.31 -14.50 -23.52
N GLY A 567 -14.15 -14.84 -24.80
CA GLY A 567 -14.82 -14.16 -25.92
C GLY A 567 -14.20 -12.81 -26.31
N HIS A 568 -13.17 -12.32 -25.62
CA HIS A 568 -12.42 -11.12 -26.01
C HIS A 568 -11.19 -11.45 -26.87
N ARG A 569 -10.76 -10.49 -27.69
CA ARG A 569 -9.51 -10.59 -28.47
C ARG A 569 -8.28 -10.34 -27.59
N LEU A 570 -7.27 -11.20 -27.71
CA LEU A 570 -5.92 -11.04 -27.14
C LEU A 570 -5.29 -9.68 -27.53
N LEU A 571 -4.75 -8.96 -26.54
CA LEU A 571 -4.03 -7.69 -26.70
C LEU A 571 -2.70 -7.73 -25.93
N GLY A 572 -1.61 -7.97 -26.65
CA GLY A 572 -0.26 -8.18 -26.11
C GLY A 572 0.24 -9.61 -26.33
N HIS A 573 1.34 -9.97 -25.66
CA HIS A 573 2.04 -11.26 -25.87
C HIS A 573 1.36 -12.47 -25.21
N GLY A 574 0.50 -12.26 -24.21
CA GLY A 574 -0.30 -13.35 -23.63
C GLY A 574 0.32 -14.06 -22.42
N ILE A 575 1.55 -13.74 -22.01
CA ILE A 575 2.26 -14.42 -20.92
C ILE A 575 2.09 -13.66 -19.59
N GLY A 576 1.92 -14.38 -18.48
CA GLY A 576 1.84 -13.79 -17.15
C GLY A 576 0.55 -12.99 -16.93
N LEU A 577 0.64 -11.76 -16.42
CA LEU A 577 -0.52 -11.01 -15.90
C LEU A 577 -1.30 -10.20 -16.97
N PRO A 578 -2.55 -10.55 -17.32
CA PRO A 578 -3.45 -9.67 -18.07
C PRO A 578 -4.02 -8.55 -17.18
N LEU A 579 -3.57 -7.30 -17.39
CA LEU A 579 -3.93 -6.14 -16.56
C LEU A 579 -5.44 -5.89 -16.50
N ARG A 580 -6.19 -6.07 -17.59
CA ARG A 580 -7.66 -5.90 -17.56
C ARG A 580 -8.37 -6.94 -16.69
N SER A 581 -7.88 -8.17 -16.66
CA SER A 581 -8.46 -9.25 -15.86
C SER A 581 -8.07 -9.09 -14.39
N ALA A 582 -6.86 -8.62 -14.10
CA ALA A 582 -6.46 -8.15 -12.78
C ALA A 582 -7.41 -7.07 -12.24
N ASN A 583 -7.76 -6.08 -13.08
CA ASN A 583 -8.70 -5.02 -12.73
C ASN A 583 -10.10 -5.57 -12.42
N ALA A 584 -10.57 -6.57 -13.16
CA ALA A 584 -11.86 -7.23 -12.93
C ALA A 584 -11.87 -8.10 -11.66
N MET A 585 -10.82 -8.89 -11.43
CA MET A 585 -10.63 -9.66 -10.19
C MET A 585 -10.65 -8.79 -8.94
N ALA A 586 -9.96 -7.64 -8.98
CA ALA A 586 -9.97 -6.67 -7.88
C ALA A 586 -11.35 -6.02 -7.69
N ALA A 587 -12.09 -5.74 -8.76
CA ALA A 587 -13.48 -5.27 -8.68
C ALA A 587 -14.43 -6.32 -8.06
N ASP A 588 -14.11 -7.61 -8.21
CA ASP A 588 -14.81 -8.72 -7.57
C ASP A 588 -14.36 -9.00 -6.12
N GLY A 589 -13.31 -8.33 -5.64
CA GLY A 589 -12.83 -8.39 -4.24
C GLY A 589 -11.56 -9.23 -3.99
N ALA A 590 -10.87 -9.67 -5.05
CA ALA A 590 -9.55 -10.33 -4.92
C ALA A 590 -8.48 -9.32 -4.49
N ILE A 591 -7.55 -9.74 -3.64
CA ILE A 591 -6.38 -8.91 -3.26
C ILE A 591 -5.20 -9.09 -4.23
N ALA A 592 -4.24 -8.18 -4.17
CA ALA A 592 -3.09 -8.15 -5.07
C ALA A 592 -2.35 -9.49 -5.17
N GLU A 593 -2.09 -10.11 -4.03
CA GLU A 593 -1.35 -11.34 -3.88
C GLU A 593 -2.05 -12.52 -4.59
N GLU A 594 -3.39 -12.51 -4.63
CA GLU A 594 -4.21 -13.53 -5.30
C GLU A 594 -4.28 -13.34 -6.80
N ILE A 595 -4.43 -12.09 -7.23
CA ILE A 595 -4.37 -11.71 -8.64
C ILE A 595 -3.04 -12.21 -9.21
N LEU A 596 -1.93 -11.97 -8.51
CA LEU A 596 -0.60 -12.37 -8.94
C LEU A 596 -0.42 -13.90 -8.92
N THR A 597 -0.77 -14.58 -7.82
CA THR A 597 -0.68 -16.06 -7.73
C THR A 597 -1.66 -16.81 -8.64
N SER A 598 -2.68 -16.13 -9.20
CA SER A 598 -3.54 -16.71 -10.23
C SER A 598 -2.89 -16.74 -11.61
N TYR A 599 -1.93 -15.84 -11.90
CA TYR A 599 -1.28 -15.72 -13.21
C TYR A 599 0.22 -16.07 -13.22
N TYR A 600 0.84 -16.14 -12.04
CA TYR A 600 2.21 -16.62 -11.86
C TYR A 600 2.21 -17.85 -10.96
N THR A 601 2.66 -18.99 -11.50
CA THR A 601 2.60 -20.29 -10.82
C THR A 601 3.71 -20.45 -9.79
N ASP A 602 3.39 -21.03 -8.63
CA ASP A 602 4.34 -21.39 -7.55
C ASP A 602 5.30 -20.26 -7.12
N ILE A 603 4.81 -19.02 -7.09
CA ILE A 603 5.58 -17.87 -6.62
C ILE A 603 5.45 -17.62 -5.11
N ASP A 604 6.51 -17.09 -4.52
CA ASP A 604 6.55 -16.49 -3.20
C ASP A 604 6.75 -14.97 -3.28
N PHE A 605 6.28 -14.22 -2.29
CA PHE A 605 6.51 -12.78 -2.17
C PHE A 605 7.67 -12.50 -1.22
N ASN A 606 8.63 -11.68 -1.65
CA ASN A 606 9.79 -11.24 -0.87
C ASN A 606 9.93 -9.72 -0.95
N HIS A 607 10.76 -9.12 -0.09
CA HIS A 607 11.13 -7.71 -0.17
C HIS A 607 12.58 -7.52 -0.59
N VAL A 608 12.82 -6.52 -1.43
CA VAL A 608 14.16 -6.17 -1.93
C VAL A 608 14.63 -4.76 -1.57
N TYR A 609 13.78 -3.94 -0.92
CA TYR A 609 14.12 -2.67 -0.26
C TYR A 609 12.98 -2.12 0.64
#